data_AF-A0A520Z3J4-F1
#
_entry.id   AF-A0A520Z3J4-F1
#
_cell.length_a   1.000
_cell.length_b   1.000
_cell.length_c   1.000
_cell.angle_alpha   90.00
_cell.angle_beta   90.00
_cell.angle_gamma   90.00
#
_symmetry.space_group_name_H-M   'P 1'
#
loop_
_entity.id
_entity.type
_entity.pdbx_description
1 polymer ?
#
loop_
_entity_poly.entity_id
_entity_poly.type
_entity_poly.pdbx_seq_one_letter_code
_entity_poly.pdbx_strand_id
1 'polypeptide(L)'
;MSFDAQKYSPLVYGPEKEFAEDLKRGSLSYEDFWDEQDHRCRFGYKPDKMPAITGEHYFYLNVCSILLLPPGAKRKVPGAPFYRALDRRLSMEVADAKKHGHGLIIGKPRRVGLSWFGAMLAVWEMLFVYHNEIGVCAGRMDKATDFYKKVRWLMSRMPEPYTSGVMTNNDEEFKLGYKYRENRQDKEGGLLSAMYIKTMYADSSSFEGKSLSFVIFEEAGLFENLIQSYKATEPCFKEGGIQFGIPMVYGTGGEIEKGSKGYKEMWEQHAAYNLKKVFIPSYEYYPGDGEVDPETGKRISFFDMKTGETNQKAALEHIKEARKKASQSREAYTKHVQSYPIKESEIFIKSKGGILDRIKLNGQLIRINDEDIPVEPKVGRLVWVDDPTTEKLLARARDNKERTMIRVTKRSKIKFIEDPEGTVHVCAKPINHDKMEYKPDIGGVDSYDDEVNFEENGKSFGASMIYRCYAGPSQKHYNYPVAYVKERGDSSNDDVFYENTVKLAIYYNAEMLIEYSKTAIVTYFKDCRAEKYMRPRPDLEAVLGPTKSRNEYGQRVTIKEKRLITR
;
A
#
# COMPACT_ATOMS: atom_id res chain seq x y z
N MET A 1 -15.40 17.84 -36.01
CA MET A 1 -14.05 18.30 -35.63
C MET A 1 -13.48 17.28 -34.66
N SER A 2 -12.25 16.78 -34.91
CA SER A 2 -11.53 15.91 -33.97
C SER A 2 -11.20 16.67 -32.68
N PHE A 3 -11.23 16.00 -31.53
CA PHE A 3 -10.75 16.55 -30.26
C PHE A 3 -9.31 17.08 -30.41
N ASP A 4 -9.05 18.28 -29.93
CA ASP A 4 -7.74 18.93 -29.98
C ASP A 4 -7.47 19.61 -28.64
N ALA A 5 -6.57 19.03 -27.87
CA ALA A 5 -6.27 19.42 -26.51
C ALA A 5 -5.58 20.79 -26.42
N GLN A 6 -4.95 21.27 -27.51
CA GLN A 6 -4.35 22.61 -27.54
C GLN A 6 -5.38 23.72 -27.34
N LYS A 7 -6.66 23.45 -27.64
CA LYS A 7 -7.76 24.39 -27.38
C LYS A 7 -7.96 24.71 -25.91
N TYR A 8 -7.45 23.90 -24.98
CA TYR A 8 -7.45 24.23 -23.55
C TYR A 8 -6.36 25.23 -23.15
N SER A 9 -5.39 25.49 -24.04
CA SER A 9 -4.25 26.37 -23.80
C SER A 9 -4.22 27.57 -24.76
N PRO A 10 -5.27 28.41 -24.82
CA PRO A 10 -5.34 29.50 -25.78
C PRO A 10 -4.23 30.56 -25.58
N LEU A 11 -3.69 30.75 -24.36
CA LEU A 11 -2.55 31.65 -24.11
C LEU A 11 -1.20 31.09 -24.62
N VAL A 12 -1.16 29.83 -25.04
CA VAL A 12 0.06 29.15 -25.49
C VAL A 12 0.02 28.87 -26.99
N TYR A 13 -1.12 28.38 -27.48
CA TYR A 13 -1.27 27.92 -28.87
C TYR A 13 -2.35 28.68 -29.66
N GLY A 14 -3.13 29.54 -29.01
CA GLY A 14 -4.26 30.25 -29.62
C GLY A 14 -3.93 31.68 -30.04
N PRO A 15 -4.86 32.34 -30.74
CA PRO A 15 -4.73 33.76 -31.11
C PRO A 15 -4.69 34.68 -29.88
N GLU A 16 -5.18 34.21 -28.72
CA GLU A 16 -5.11 34.94 -27.45
C GLU A 16 -3.66 35.20 -27.02
N LYS A 17 -2.70 34.37 -27.44
CA LYS A 17 -1.27 34.62 -27.17
C LYS A 17 -0.77 35.87 -27.88
N GLU A 18 -0.97 35.95 -29.20
CA GLU A 18 -0.55 37.09 -30.02
C GLU A 18 -1.28 38.35 -29.58
N PHE A 19 -2.59 38.23 -29.31
CA PHE A 19 -3.39 39.33 -28.78
C PHE A 19 -2.84 39.84 -27.43
N ALA A 20 -2.48 38.95 -26.50
CA ALA A 20 -1.89 39.34 -25.23
C ALA A 20 -0.57 40.12 -25.37
N GLU A 21 0.26 39.76 -26.36
CA GLU A 21 1.54 40.40 -26.64
C GLU A 21 1.37 41.82 -27.22
N ASP A 22 0.27 42.07 -27.95
CA ASP A 22 -0.05 43.37 -28.56
C ASP A 22 -0.79 44.35 -27.63
N LEU A 23 -1.31 43.87 -26.48
CA LEU A 23 -2.07 44.70 -25.55
C LEU A 23 -1.17 45.66 -24.74
N LYS A 24 -1.50 46.95 -24.79
CA LYS A 24 -0.81 47.97 -24.01
C LYS A 24 -1.29 47.97 -22.55
N ARG A 25 -0.36 47.76 -21.61
CA ARG A 25 -0.64 47.82 -20.17
C ARG A 25 -1.38 49.12 -19.76
N GLY A 26 -2.42 48.96 -18.93
CA GLY A 26 -3.26 50.05 -18.43
C GLY A 26 -4.32 50.54 -19.43
N SER A 27 -4.45 49.91 -20.60
CA SER A 27 -5.64 50.11 -21.45
C SER A 27 -6.80 49.27 -20.93
N LEU A 28 -8.03 49.70 -21.19
CA LEU A 28 -9.24 48.91 -20.87
C LEU A 28 -9.19 47.52 -21.52
N SER A 29 -8.73 47.43 -22.77
CA SER A 29 -8.58 46.16 -23.47
C SER A 29 -7.59 45.19 -22.81
N TYR A 30 -6.57 45.72 -22.13
CA TYR A 30 -5.61 44.89 -21.38
C TYR A 30 -6.27 44.34 -20.11
N GLU A 31 -6.96 45.19 -19.35
CA GLU A 31 -7.68 44.78 -18.14
C GLU A 31 -8.79 43.78 -18.48
N ASP A 32 -9.66 44.09 -19.44
CA ASP A 32 -10.76 43.21 -19.87
C ASP A 32 -10.25 41.81 -20.30
N PHE A 33 -9.11 41.77 -20.97
CA PHE A 33 -8.51 40.51 -21.40
C PHE A 33 -8.03 39.68 -20.21
N TRP A 34 -7.29 40.27 -19.27
CA TRP A 34 -6.76 39.55 -18.11
C TRP A 34 -7.85 39.23 -17.09
N ASP A 35 -8.90 40.04 -16.95
CA ASP A 35 -10.08 39.73 -16.16
C ASP A 35 -10.77 38.44 -16.65
N GLU A 36 -10.85 38.23 -17.97
CA GLU A 36 -11.35 36.98 -18.55
C GLU A 36 -10.41 35.80 -18.24
N GLN A 37 -9.09 36.00 -18.26
CA GLN A 37 -8.14 34.95 -17.88
C GLN A 37 -8.24 34.59 -16.39
N ASP A 38 -8.42 35.59 -15.52
CA ASP A 38 -8.68 35.44 -14.10
C ASP A 38 -9.98 34.68 -13.85
N HIS A 39 -11.04 35.04 -14.58
CA HIS A 39 -12.32 34.34 -14.54
C HIS A 39 -12.13 32.86 -14.92
N ARG A 40 -11.40 32.55 -16.00
CA ARG A 40 -11.10 31.16 -16.39
C ARG A 40 -10.22 30.43 -15.37
N CYS A 41 -9.26 31.11 -14.74
CA CYS A 41 -8.45 30.53 -13.66
C CYS A 41 -9.27 30.24 -12.40
N ARG A 42 -10.35 30.98 -12.13
CA ARG A 42 -11.22 30.78 -10.95
C ARG A 42 -12.33 29.77 -11.20
N PHE A 43 -12.98 29.83 -12.36
CA PHE A 43 -14.21 29.10 -12.65
C PHE A 43 -14.06 27.99 -13.69
N GLY A 44 -12.88 27.87 -14.29
CA GLY A 44 -12.59 26.87 -15.31
C GLY A 44 -12.90 27.35 -16.72
N TYR A 45 -12.70 26.44 -17.67
CA TYR A 45 -12.79 26.75 -19.10
C TYR A 45 -13.36 25.57 -19.87
N LYS A 46 -14.16 25.87 -20.90
CA LYS A 46 -14.82 24.87 -21.74
C LYS A 46 -14.77 25.30 -23.21
N PRO A 47 -13.81 24.78 -23.99
CA PRO A 47 -13.81 24.99 -25.43
C PRO A 47 -15.05 24.40 -26.11
N ASP A 48 -15.41 24.92 -27.28
CA ASP A 48 -16.56 24.41 -28.04
C ASP A 48 -16.44 22.90 -28.31
N LYS A 49 -17.52 22.16 -28.04
CA LYS A 49 -17.64 20.70 -28.18
C LYS A 49 -16.60 19.89 -27.41
N MET A 50 -15.98 20.46 -26.37
CA MET A 50 -15.05 19.78 -25.49
C MET A 50 -15.58 19.76 -24.03
N PRO A 51 -15.15 18.78 -23.22
CA PRO A 51 -15.43 18.79 -21.78
C PRO A 51 -14.89 20.05 -21.10
N ALA A 52 -15.49 20.44 -19.98
CA ALA A 52 -14.91 21.49 -19.14
C ALA A 52 -13.66 20.98 -18.40
N ILE A 53 -12.76 21.91 -18.09
CA ILE A 53 -11.66 21.76 -17.15
C ILE A 53 -11.84 22.74 -15.98
N THR A 54 -11.27 22.41 -14.83
CA THR A 54 -11.34 23.29 -13.65
C THR A 54 -10.44 24.52 -13.82
N GLY A 55 -10.61 25.52 -12.96
CA GLY A 55 -9.81 26.74 -12.99
C GLY A 55 -8.33 26.48 -12.73
N GLU A 56 -8.02 25.60 -11.77
CA GLU A 56 -6.66 25.17 -11.49
C GLU A 56 -6.01 24.50 -12.70
N HIS A 57 -6.78 23.68 -13.44
CA HIS A 57 -6.26 23.02 -14.63
C HIS A 57 -6.04 24.02 -15.78
N TYR A 58 -6.92 25.01 -15.94
CA TYR A 58 -6.71 26.09 -16.91
C TYR A 58 -5.44 26.88 -16.59
N PHE A 59 -5.25 27.25 -15.32
CA PHE A 59 -4.07 27.93 -14.82
C PHE A 59 -2.78 27.12 -15.09
N TYR A 60 -2.81 25.82 -14.84
CA TYR A 60 -1.67 24.95 -15.13
C TYR A 60 -1.28 24.95 -16.62
N LEU A 61 -2.27 24.92 -17.51
CA LEU A 61 -2.04 24.79 -18.95
C LEU A 61 -1.68 26.10 -19.64
N ASN A 62 -2.05 27.25 -19.06
CA ASN A 62 -1.92 28.56 -19.70
C ASN A 62 -0.90 29.48 -19.03
N VAL A 63 -0.68 29.32 -17.73
CA VAL A 63 0.10 30.27 -16.92
C VAL A 63 1.40 29.64 -16.41
N CYS A 64 1.35 28.36 -16.05
CA CYS A 64 2.53 27.67 -15.51
C CYS A 64 3.59 27.33 -16.57
N SER A 65 4.85 27.26 -16.14
CA SER A 65 5.97 26.76 -16.94
C SER A 65 6.74 25.68 -16.19
N ILE A 66 6.90 24.49 -16.79
CA ILE A 66 7.56 23.32 -16.17
C ILE A 66 8.73 22.81 -17.01
N LEU A 67 9.50 21.87 -16.46
CA LEU A 67 10.57 21.19 -17.17
C LEU A 67 10.06 20.00 -17.99
N LEU A 68 9.98 20.21 -19.31
CA LEU A 68 9.52 19.25 -20.31
C LEU A 68 10.69 18.63 -21.07
N LEU A 69 10.51 17.43 -21.60
CA LEU A 69 11.45 16.82 -22.54
C LEU A 69 10.84 16.88 -23.94
N PRO A 70 11.25 17.81 -24.81
CA PRO A 70 10.73 17.89 -26.17
C PRO A 70 11.04 16.63 -26.98
N PRO A 71 10.23 16.31 -28.00
CA PRO A 71 10.51 15.21 -28.92
C PRO A 71 11.93 15.31 -29.50
N GLY A 72 12.70 14.23 -29.42
CA GLY A 72 14.10 14.17 -29.89
C GLY A 72 15.13 14.87 -29.01
N ALA A 73 14.73 15.57 -27.95
CA ALA A 73 15.67 16.24 -27.04
C ALA A 73 16.34 15.25 -26.08
N LYS A 74 17.60 15.52 -25.74
CA LYS A 74 18.35 14.78 -24.70
C LYS A 74 18.27 15.41 -23.31
N ARG A 75 17.74 16.63 -23.22
CA ARG A 75 17.68 17.43 -21.99
C ARG A 75 16.32 18.09 -21.87
N LYS A 76 15.89 18.27 -20.62
CA LYS A 76 14.66 19.01 -20.33
C LYS A 76 14.87 20.50 -20.52
N VAL A 77 13.84 21.18 -21.03
CA VAL A 77 13.78 22.62 -21.20
C VAL A 77 12.51 23.18 -20.56
N PRO A 78 12.49 24.46 -20.15
CA PRO A 78 11.27 25.12 -19.71
C PRO A 78 10.23 25.18 -20.84
N GLY A 79 8.97 24.95 -20.53
CA GLY A 79 7.85 25.08 -21.47
C GLY A 79 6.50 24.97 -20.78
N ALA A 80 5.45 25.37 -21.49
CA ALA A 80 4.07 25.25 -21.00
C ALA A 80 3.64 23.78 -20.92
N PRO A 81 3.02 23.33 -19.80
CA PRO A 81 2.48 21.98 -19.70
C PRO A 81 1.53 21.66 -20.86
N PHE A 82 1.65 20.46 -21.41
CA PHE A 82 0.66 19.94 -22.35
C PHE A 82 -0.47 19.26 -21.58
N TYR A 83 -1.68 19.30 -22.15
CA TYR A 83 -2.85 18.64 -21.57
C TYR A 83 -2.65 17.13 -21.47
N ARG A 84 -2.97 16.57 -20.30
CA ARG A 84 -3.02 15.13 -20.05
C ARG A 84 -4.39 14.79 -19.48
N ALA A 85 -5.02 13.73 -20.00
CA ALA A 85 -6.29 13.23 -19.45
C ALA A 85 -6.18 12.91 -17.95
N LEU A 86 -5.02 12.41 -17.50
CA LEU A 86 -4.70 12.19 -16.08
C LEU A 86 -4.77 13.48 -15.25
N ASP A 87 -4.18 14.59 -15.72
CA ASP A 87 -4.19 15.86 -14.98
C ASP A 87 -5.61 16.43 -14.88
N ARG A 88 -6.41 16.28 -15.95
CA ARG A 88 -7.84 16.61 -15.90
C ARG A 88 -8.55 15.79 -14.84
N ARG A 89 -8.34 14.47 -14.79
CA ARG A 89 -8.94 13.59 -13.77
C ARG A 89 -8.55 14.05 -12.37
N LEU A 90 -7.26 14.26 -12.11
CA LEU A 90 -6.77 14.70 -10.80
C LEU A 90 -7.34 16.05 -10.38
N SER A 91 -7.46 17.00 -11.31
CA SER A 91 -8.07 18.31 -11.04
C SER A 91 -9.54 18.19 -10.67
N MET A 92 -10.27 17.28 -11.32
CA MET A 92 -11.66 16.99 -10.98
C MET A 92 -11.81 16.30 -9.61
N GLU A 93 -10.89 15.41 -9.24
CA GLU A 93 -10.86 14.81 -7.89
C GLU A 93 -10.61 15.86 -6.80
N VAL A 94 -9.77 16.86 -7.06
CA VAL A 94 -9.55 17.98 -6.14
C VAL A 94 -10.79 18.88 -6.04
N ALA A 95 -11.44 19.18 -7.17
CA ALA A 95 -12.69 19.95 -7.16
C ALA A 95 -13.83 19.21 -6.42
N ASP A 96 -13.91 17.89 -6.58
CA ASP A 96 -14.84 17.02 -5.83
C ASP A 96 -14.57 17.09 -4.32
N ALA A 97 -13.29 17.00 -3.93
CA ALA A 97 -12.84 17.15 -2.55
C ALA A 97 -13.19 18.54 -1.96
N LYS A 98 -13.01 19.63 -2.72
CA LYS A 98 -13.43 21.00 -2.35
C LYS A 98 -14.93 21.07 -2.08
N LYS A 99 -15.72 20.45 -2.95
CA LYS A 99 -17.18 20.52 -2.87
C LYS A 99 -17.75 19.73 -1.71
N HIS A 100 -17.18 18.57 -1.40
CA HIS A 100 -17.74 17.62 -0.43
C HIS A 100 -17.01 17.60 0.91
N GLY A 101 -15.94 18.37 1.09
CA GLY A 101 -15.23 18.50 2.37
C GLY A 101 -14.51 17.21 2.76
N HIS A 102 -13.70 16.65 1.86
CA HIS A 102 -12.83 15.52 2.15
C HIS A 102 -11.44 15.73 1.56
N GLY A 103 -10.45 14.92 1.97
CA GLY A 103 -9.13 14.93 1.38
C GLY A 103 -8.94 13.84 0.33
N LEU A 104 -7.72 13.74 -0.20
CA LEU A 104 -7.31 12.72 -1.16
C LEU A 104 -6.11 11.92 -0.63
N ILE A 105 -6.13 10.61 -0.86
CA ILE A 105 -4.96 9.75 -0.72
C ILE A 105 -4.63 9.12 -2.07
N ILE A 106 -3.43 9.38 -2.60
CA ILE A 106 -3.09 9.13 -4.01
C ILE A 106 -1.92 8.16 -4.17
N GLY A 107 -2.24 6.94 -4.60
CA GLY A 107 -1.29 5.89 -4.93
C GLY A 107 -0.82 6.03 -6.37
N LYS A 108 0.46 6.39 -6.57
CA LYS A 108 1.00 6.75 -7.90
C LYS A 108 2.20 5.91 -8.34
N PRO A 109 2.45 5.78 -9.66
CA PRO A 109 3.70 5.31 -10.21
C PRO A 109 4.81 6.33 -10.05
N ARG A 110 6.04 5.95 -10.36
CA ARG A 110 7.12 6.92 -10.55
C ARG A 110 6.90 7.73 -11.83
N ARG A 111 7.44 8.97 -11.83
CA ARG A 111 7.53 9.86 -13.02
C ARG A 111 6.20 10.37 -13.62
N VAL A 112 5.07 10.26 -12.93
CA VAL A 112 3.77 10.83 -13.41
C VAL A 112 3.61 12.35 -13.23
N GLY A 113 4.54 13.02 -12.55
CA GLY A 113 4.52 14.49 -12.42
C GLY A 113 3.64 15.04 -11.30
N LEU A 114 3.16 14.20 -10.37
CA LEU A 114 2.24 14.62 -9.30
C LEU A 114 2.79 15.73 -8.39
N SER A 115 4.11 15.78 -8.13
CA SER A 115 4.69 16.89 -7.33
C SER A 115 4.67 18.23 -8.08
N TRP A 116 4.69 18.25 -9.42
CA TRP A 116 4.45 19.48 -10.20
C TRP A 116 2.99 19.89 -10.14
N PHE A 117 2.08 18.92 -10.22
CA PHE A 117 0.65 19.15 -10.06
C PHE A 117 0.31 19.74 -8.69
N GLY A 118 0.83 19.16 -7.60
CA GLY A 118 0.68 19.71 -6.25
C GLY A 118 1.30 21.11 -6.09
N ALA A 119 2.47 21.36 -6.69
CA ALA A 119 3.09 22.69 -6.66
C ALA A 119 2.25 23.74 -7.42
N MET A 120 1.62 23.34 -8.53
CA MET A 120 0.70 24.22 -9.26
C MET A 120 -0.54 24.54 -8.41
N LEU A 121 -1.14 23.54 -7.76
CA LEU A 121 -2.30 23.77 -6.88
C LEU A 121 -1.96 24.71 -5.73
N ALA A 122 -0.79 24.51 -5.09
CA ALA A 122 -0.30 25.40 -4.05
C ALA A 122 -0.16 26.86 -4.54
N VAL A 123 0.44 27.05 -5.71
CA VAL A 123 0.59 28.40 -6.29
C VAL A 123 -0.75 29.01 -6.67
N TRP A 124 -1.67 28.23 -7.24
CA TRP A 124 -3.03 28.68 -7.54
C TRP A 124 -3.77 29.14 -6.29
N GLU A 125 -3.73 28.33 -5.21
CA GLU A 125 -4.34 28.67 -3.91
C GLU A 125 -3.78 29.98 -3.34
N MET A 126 -2.49 30.23 -3.52
CA MET A 126 -1.85 31.46 -3.05
C MET A 126 -2.23 32.70 -3.88
N LEU A 127 -2.47 32.54 -5.19
CA LEU A 127 -2.75 33.66 -6.12
C LEU A 127 -4.24 34.02 -6.18
N PHE A 128 -5.13 33.03 -6.15
CA PHE A 128 -6.56 33.24 -6.40
C PHE A 128 -7.42 33.27 -5.13
N VAL A 129 -6.87 32.92 -3.97
CA VAL A 129 -7.55 33.01 -2.67
C VAL A 129 -6.79 34.00 -1.78
N TYR A 130 -7.46 35.08 -1.38
CA TYR A 130 -6.89 36.12 -0.53
C TYR A 130 -6.76 35.66 0.92
N HIS A 131 -5.71 36.13 1.61
CA HIS A 131 -5.44 35.80 3.02
C HIS A 131 -5.40 34.30 3.31
N ASN A 132 -4.93 33.52 2.33
CA ASN A 132 -5.00 32.07 2.38
C ASN A 132 -3.75 31.47 3.02
N GLU A 133 -3.89 30.42 3.82
CA GLU A 133 -2.76 29.65 4.34
C GLU A 133 -2.75 28.25 3.76
N ILE A 134 -1.59 27.77 3.33
CA ILE A 134 -1.39 26.39 2.85
C ILE A 134 -0.22 25.73 3.55
N GLY A 135 -0.30 24.41 3.75
CA GLY A 135 0.73 23.61 4.40
C GLY A 135 1.38 22.62 3.44
N VAL A 136 2.71 22.53 3.45
CA VAL A 136 3.46 21.50 2.73
C VAL A 136 4.37 20.80 3.70
N CYS A 137 4.20 19.48 3.83
CA CYS A 137 5.06 18.68 4.68
C CYS A 137 5.55 17.41 4.00
N ALA A 138 6.70 16.95 4.49
CA ALA A 138 7.27 15.67 4.09
C ALA A 138 7.97 15.02 5.29
N GLY A 139 8.12 13.69 5.24
CA GLY A 139 8.88 12.95 6.24
C GLY A 139 10.41 13.17 6.16
N ARG A 140 10.90 13.79 5.08
CA ARG A 140 12.32 14.12 4.88
C ARG A 140 12.50 15.52 4.32
N MET A 141 13.56 16.19 4.77
CA MET A 141 13.89 17.57 4.36
C MET A 141 14.14 17.70 2.86
N ASP A 142 14.87 16.75 2.26
CA ASP A 142 15.16 16.79 0.82
C ASP A 142 13.88 16.81 -0.04
N LYS A 143 12.82 16.14 0.42
CA LYS A 143 11.52 16.10 -0.28
C LYS A 143 10.75 17.41 -0.13
N ALA A 144 10.69 17.97 1.07
CA ALA A 144 10.07 19.28 1.31
C ALA A 144 10.79 20.38 0.50
N THR A 145 12.12 20.42 0.53
CA THR A 145 12.92 21.39 -0.22
C THR A 145 12.76 21.23 -1.74
N ASP A 146 12.72 19.99 -2.26
CA ASP A 146 12.52 19.75 -3.70
C ASP A 146 11.11 20.17 -4.16
N PHE A 147 10.09 20.02 -3.31
CA PHE A 147 8.76 20.57 -3.58
C PHE A 147 8.79 22.10 -3.61
N TYR A 148 9.40 22.73 -2.61
CA TYR A 148 9.48 24.19 -2.52
C TYR A 148 10.20 24.81 -3.73
N LYS A 149 11.27 24.17 -4.22
CA LYS A 149 11.95 24.60 -5.46
C LYS A 149 11.02 24.65 -6.66
N LYS A 150 10.02 23.76 -6.76
CA LYS A 150 9.01 23.79 -7.84
C LYS A 150 8.06 24.96 -7.68
N VAL A 151 7.61 25.25 -6.46
CA VAL A 151 6.77 26.43 -6.18
C VAL A 151 7.51 27.72 -6.57
N ARG A 152 8.76 27.88 -6.12
CA ARG A 152 9.58 29.04 -6.51
C ARG A 152 9.82 29.12 -8.01
N TRP A 153 10.02 27.98 -8.67
CA TRP A 153 10.17 27.92 -10.13
C TRP A 153 8.92 28.44 -10.84
N LEU A 154 7.73 27.98 -10.44
CA LEU A 154 6.47 28.44 -11.02
C LEU A 154 6.29 29.94 -10.79
N MET A 155 6.44 30.41 -9.54
CA MET A 155 6.32 31.83 -9.19
C MET A 155 7.26 32.74 -9.99
N SER A 156 8.52 32.32 -10.19
CA SER A 156 9.52 33.11 -10.93
C SER A 156 9.26 33.22 -12.44
N ARG A 157 8.29 32.45 -12.96
CA ARG A 157 7.97 32.37 -14.39
C ARG A 157 6.52 32.75 -14.68
N MET A 158 5.84 33.36 -13.71
CA MET A 158 4.49 33.87 -13.93
C MET A 158 4.50 35.01 -14.95
N PRO A 159 3.45 35.12 -15.79
CA PRO A 159 3.24 36.31 -16.59
C PRO A 159 3.11 37.54 -15.69
N GLU A 160 3.50 38.70 -16.20
CA GLU A 160 3.48 39.97 -15.45
C GLU A 160 2.16 40.23 -14.67
N PRO A 161 0.95 40.04 -15.23
CA PRO A 161 -0.31 40.19 -14.49
C PRO A 161 -0.45 39.33 -13.22
N TYR A 162 0.17 38.14 -13.21
CA TYR A 162 0.13 37.20 -12.09
C TYR A 162 1.33 37.32 -11.15
N THR A 163 2.21 38.30 -11.39
CA THR A 163 3.32 38.55 -10.46
C THR A 163 2.82 39.27 -9.22
N SER A 164 3.23 38.78 -8.05
CA SER A 164 2.92 39.38 -6.76
C SER A 164 4.20 39.78 -6.04
N GLY A 165 4.12 40.81 -5.19
CA GLY A 165 5.14 41.07 -4.19
C GLY A 165 5.35 39.86 -3.28
N VAL A 166 6.56 39.71 -2.76
CA VAL A 166 6.95 38.64 -1.83
C VAL A 166 7.45 39.29 -0.54
N MET A 167 6.75 39.03 0.57
CA MET A 167 7.08 39.57 1.90
C MET A 167 8.06 38.68 2.65
N THR A 168 7.85 37.37 2.56
CA THR A 168 8.66 36.37 3.24
C THR A 168 9.07 35.32 2.22
N ASN A 169 10.35 34.97 2.19
CA ASN A 169 10.91 33.92 1.34
C ASN A 169 12.08 33.27 2.08
N ASN A 170 11.77 32.26 2.88
CA ASN A 170 12.76 31.43 3.57
C ASN A 170 12.38 29.95 3.42
N ASP A 171 13.10 29.04 4.10
CA ASP A 171 12.91 27.60 3.95
C ASP A 171 11.66 27.05 4.68
N GLU A 172 11.01 27.85 5.52
CA GLU A 172 9.83 27.46 6.30
C GLU A 172 8.55 28.22 5.91
N GLU A 173 8.68 29.42 5.36
CA GLU A 173 7.56 30.28 5.00
C GLU A 173 7.83 31.02 3.69
N PHE A 174 6.81 31.01 2.83
CA PHE A 174 6.74 31.82 1.62
C PHE A 174 5.43 32.62 1.63
N LYS A 175 5.51 33.95 1.78
CA LYS A 175 4.35 34.85 1.93
C LYS A 175 4.29 35.87 0.81
N LEU A 176 3.14 35.96 0.14
CA LEU A 176 2.85 36.94 -0.90
C LEU A 176 2.26 38.22 -0.29
N GLY A 177 2.62 39.37 -0.85
CA GLY A 177 2.18 40.69 -0.44
C GLY A 177 3.29 41.73 -0.52
N TYR A 178 3.04 42.91 0.02
CA TYR A 178 4.02 43.98 0.16
C TYR A 178 3.81 44.77 1.45
N LYS A 179 4.86 45.42 1.93
CA LYS A 179 4.78 46.37 3.05
C LYS A 179 4.72 47.79 2.52
N TYR A 180 3.86 48.62 3.10
CA TYR A 180 3.78 50.05 2.81
C TYR A 180 3.60 50.84 4.10
N ARG A 181 3.92 52.14 4.06
CA ARG A 181 3.74 53.04 5.20
C ARG A 181 2.50 53.89 5.02
N GLU A 182 1.65 53.88 6.03
CA GLU A 182 0.49 54.77 6.12
C GLU A 182 0.47 55.38 7.52
N ASN A 183 0.38 56.72 7.61
CA ASN A 183 0.36 57.44 8.90
C ASN A 183 1.50 57.06 9.86
N ARG A 184 2.72 56.88 9.33
CA ARG A 184 3.93 56.44 10.08
C ARG A 184 3.83 55.02 10.69
N GLN A 185 2.84 54.23 10.30
CA GLN A 185 2.74 52.81 10.66
C GLN A 185 3.04 51.94 9.44
N ASP A 186 3.80 50.86 9.65
CA ASP A 186 4.02 49.85 8.63
C ASP A 186 2.75 48.98 8.53
N LYS A 187 2.18 48.90 7.33
CA LYS A 187 1.03 48.06 7.01
C LYS A 187 1.39 47.05 5.93
N GLU A 188 0.63 45.97 5.87
CA GLU A 188 0.75 44.93 4.84
C GLU A 188 -0.40 45.07 3.83
N GLY A 189 -0.12 44.80 2.55
CA GLY A 189 -1.11 44.82 1.47
C GLY A 189 -0.83 43.74 0.42
N GLY A 190 -1.78 43.55 -0.50
CA GLY A 190 -1.73 42.52 -1.54
C GLY A 190 -2.50 41.26 -1.16
N LEU A 191 -2.07 40.10 -1.69
CA LEU A 191 -2.75 38.81 -1.52
C LEU A 191 -2.72 38.31 -0.07
N LEU A 192 -1.61 38.55 0.63
CA LEU A 192 -1.38 38.15 2.02
C LEU A 192 -1.53 36.64 2.29
N SER A 193 -1.43 35.83 1.24
CA SER A 193 -1.44 34.38 1.32
C SER A 193 -0.04 33.83 1.66
N ALA A 194 0.01 32.79 2.49
CA ALA A 194 1.23 32.20 3.01
C ALA A 194 1.26 30.69 2.80
N MET A 195 2.44 30.17 2.45
CA MET A 195 2.73 28.75 2.42
C MET A 195 3.74 28.42 3.50
N TYR A 196 3.42 27.43 4.33
CA TYR A 196 4.27 26.90 5.37
C TYR A 196 4.88 25.56 4.93
N ILE A 197 6.20 25.44 5.01
CA ILE A 197 6.94 24.24 4.61
C ILE A 197 7.59 23.64 5.85
N LYS A 198 7.24 22.40 6.18
CA LYS A 198 7.72 21.75 7.41
C LYS A 198 8.20 20.33 7.16
N THR A 199 9.21 19.91 7.92
CA THR A 199 9.67 18.53 7.96
C THR A 199 9.16 17.88 9.25
N MET A 200 8.20 16.97 9.13
CA MET A 200 7.51 16.39 10.30
C MET A 200 8.22 15.15 10.86
N TYR A 201 9.54 15.09 10.70
CA TYR A 201 10.34 13.97 11.22
C TYR A 201 10.55 14.11 12.74
N ALA A 202 10.99 15.30 13.19
CA ALA A 202 11.27 15.57 14.60
C ALA A 202 10.04 16.10 15.36
N ASP A 203 9.17 16.84 14.68
CA ASP A 203 7.98 17.45 15.27
C ASP A 203 6.79 17.30 14.32
N SER A 204 5.86 16.41 14.69
CA SER A 204 4.64 16.13 13.93
C SER A 204 3.56 17.22 14.05
N SER A 205 3.70 18.14 15.01
CA SER A 205 2.75 19.21 15.35
C SER A 205 3.12 20.56 14.73
N SER A 206 4.07 20.60 13.77
CA SER A 206 4.62 21.86 13.25
C SER A 206 3.61 22.80 12.55
N PHE A 207 2.37 22.34 12.30
CA PHE A 207 1.28 23.15 11.73
C PHE A 207 0.23 23.60 12.74
N GLU A 208 0.30 23.16 14.01
CA GLU A 208 -0.70 23.53 15.02
C GLU A 208 -0.86 25.06 15.12
N GLY A 209 -2.12 25.50 15.25
CA GLY A 209 -2.48 26.92 15.30
C GLY A 209 -2.60 27.60 13.94
N LYS A 210 -2.47 26.88 12.82
CA LYS A 210 -2.71 27.38 11.46
C LYS A 210 -4.11 27.05 10.95
N SER A 211 -4.57 27.79 9.95
CA SER A 211 -5.86 27.58 9.27
C SER A 211 -5.65 27.31 7.79
N LEU A 212 -5.40 26.05 7.44
CA LEU A 212 -4.87 25.63 6.15
C LEU A 212 -5.99 25.24 5.16
N SER A 213 -6.15 25.95 4.05
CA SER A 213 -7.12 25.58 2.98
C SER A 213 -6.66 24.37 2.17
N PHE A 214 -5.34 24.18 2.08
CA PHE A 214 -4.73 23.09 1.31
C PHE A 214 -3.50 22.58 2.03
N VAL A 215 -3.40 21.26 2.18
CA VAL A 215 -2.27 20.61 2.86
C VAL A 215 -1.71 19.49 2.02
N ILE A 216 -0.41 19.49 1.79
CA ILE A 216 0.28 18.43 1.05
C ILE A 216 1.15 17.60 1.99
N PHE A 217 0.95 16.28 1.94
CA PHE A 217 1.86 15.30 2.54
C PHE A 217 2.65 14.62 1.41
N GLU A 218 3.81 15.20 1.07
CA GLU A 218 4.67 14.77 -0.04
C GLU A 218 5.44 13.50 0.32
N GLU A 219 5.46 12.57 -0.64
CA GLU A 219 6.21 11.32 -0.59
C GLU A 219 5.88 10.46 0.65
N ALA A 220 4.57 10.26 0.88
CA ALA A 220 3.98 9.50 1.98
C ALA A 220 4.59 8.10 2.19
N GLY A 221 5.06 7.44 1.12
CA GLY A 221 5.73 6.13 1.21
C GLY A 221 7.07 6.15 1.97
N LEU A 222 7.66 7.32 2.20
CA LEU A 222 8.89 7.52 2.99
C LEU A 222 8.63 8.27 4.30
N PHE A 223 7.36 8.44 4.69
CA PHE A 223 6.95 9.31 5.79
C PHE A 223 6.64 8.48 7.05
N GLU A 224 7.64 8.31 7.91
CA GLU A 224 7.59 7.41 9.08
C GLU A 224 6.46 7.77 10.06
N ASN A 225 6.31 9.06 10.41
CA ASN A 225 5.30 9.55 11.35
C ASN A 225 4.06 10.13 10.65
N LEU A 226 3.68 9.59 9.48
CA LEU A 226 2.60 10.14 8.65
C LEU A 226 1.27 10.28 9.39
N ILE A 227 0.80 9.22 10.06
CA ILE A 227 -0.50 9.22 10.76
C ILE A 227 -0.51 10.25 11.88
N GLN A 228 0.56 10.29 12.68
CA GLN A 228 0.70 11.26 13.77
C GLN A 228 0.69 12.70 13.24
N SER A 229 1.45 12.96 12.16
CA SER A 229 1.51 14.27 11.51
C SER A 229 0.16 14.69 10.92
N TYR A 230 -0.54 13.74 10.27
CA TYR A 230 -1.87 13.99 9.73
C TYR A 230 -2.86 14.33 10.83
N LYS A 231 -2.86 13.58 11.94
CA LYS A 231 -3.76 13.80 13.07
C LYS A 231 -3.48 15.11 13.81
N ALA A 232 -2.22 15.50 13.95
CA ALA A 232 -1.87 16.81 14.51
C ALA A 232 -2.25 17.97 13.57
N THR A 233 -2.23 17.74 12.26
CA THR A 233 -2.62 18.76 11.26
C THR A 233 -4.14 18.80 11.04
N GLU A 234 -4.88 17.75 11.39
CA GLU A 234 -6.33 17.63 11.16
C GLU A 234 -7.16 18.81 11.69
N PRO A 235 -6.90 19.34 12.91
CA PRO A 235 -7.57 20.54 13.40
C PRO A 235 -7.26 21.81 12.60
N CYS A 236 -6.18 21.83 11.81
CA CYS A 236 -5.77 23.01 11.04
C CYS A 236 -6.56 23.15 9.73
N PHE A 237 -7.24 22.10 9.27
CA PHE A 237 -8.09 22.12 8.08
C PHE A 237 -9.54 21.71 8.38
N LYS A 238 -9.91 21.72 9.66
CA LYS A 238 -11.27 21.43 10.16
C LYS A 238 -11.67 22.43 11.23
N GLU A 239 -12.93 22.84 11.20
CA GLU A 239 -13.54 23.60 12.28
C GLU A 239 -14.82 22.89 12.74
N GLY A 240 -14.81 22.37 13.98
CA GLY A 240 -15.86 21.51 14.47
C GLY A 240 -16.06 20.28 13.57
N GLY A 241 -17.27 20.12 13.02
CA GLY A 241 -17.61 19.04 12.08
C GLY A 241 -17.36 19.37 10.60
N ILE A 242 -16.94 20.60 10.29
CA ILE A 242 -16.78 21.08 8.91
C ILE A 242 -15.31 20.99 8.52
N GLN A 243 -15.01 20.24 7.46
CA GLN A 243 -13.69 20.24 6.83
C GLN A 243 -13.66 21.30 5.73
N PHE A 244 -13.01 22.43 5.99
CA PHE A 244 -12.87 23.51 5.01
C PHE A 244 -11.61 23.37 4.14
N GLY A 245 -10.56 22.73 4.67
CA GLY A 245 -9.31 22.52 3.95
C GLY A 245 -9.18 21.12 3.36
N ILE A 246 -8.29 20.97 2.38
CA ILE A 246 -8.08 19.71 1.66
C ILE A 246 -6.68 19.18 1.93
N PRO A 247 -6.56 18.06 2.65
CA PRO A 247 -5.32 17.32 2.71
C PRO A 247 -5.18 16.43 1.47
N MET A 248 -4.03 16.52 0.81
CA MET A 248 -3.62 15.68 -0.31
C MET A 248 -2.38 14.87 0.11
N VAL A 249 -2.60 13.59 0.38
CA VAL A 249 -1.56 12.63 0.80
C VAL A 249 -1.15 11.81 -0.40
N TYR A 250 0.13 11.84 -0.78
CA TYR A 250 0.58 11.04 -1.93
C TYR A 250 2.03 10.59 -1.80
N GLY A 251 2.33 9.48 -2.46
CA GLY A 251 3.68 8.95 -2.47
C GLY A 251 3.79 7.76 -3.41
N THR A 252 5.04 7.36 -3.66
CA THR A 252 5.27 6.08 -4.32
C THR A 252 5.20 4.94 -3.32
N GLY A 253 4.82 3.76 -3.82
CA GLY A 253 4.93 2.53 -3.05
C GLY A 253 6.38 2.26 -2.63
N GLY A 254 6.59 1.94 -1.35
CA GLY A 254 7.91 1.68 -0.77
C GLY A 254 7.95 0.40 0.05
N GLU A 255 9.07 0.17 0.74
CA GLU A 255 9.16 -0.96 1.69
C GLU A 255 8.23 -0.69 2.89
N ILE A 256 7.21 -1.53 3.09
CA ILE A 256 6.23 -1.41 4.20
C ILE A 256 6.90 -1.32 5.58
N GLU A 257 8.08 -1.91 5.75
CA GLU A 257 8.77 -1.95 7.06
C GLU A 257 9.40 -0.60 7.51
N LYS A 258 9.31 0.46 6.68
CA LYS A 258 9.75 1.81 7.05
C LYS A 258 8.60 2.82 6.93
N GLY A 259 8.81 3.91 6.18
CA GLY A 259 7.84 5.00 6.02
C GLY A 259 6.52 4.63 5.31
N SER A 260 6.41 3.44 4.70
CA SER A 260 5.19 3.05 3.99
C SER A 260 4.12 2.42 4.89
N LYS A 261 4.41 2.13 6.18
CA LYS A 261 3.43 1.53 7.11
C LYS A 261 2.22 2.44 7.32
N GLY A 262 2.44 3.69 7.75
CA GLY A 262 1.37 4.66 7.99
C GLY A 262 0.60 4.96 6.70
N TYR A 263 1.31 5.04 5.57
CA TYR A 263 0.69 5.26 4.27
C TYR A 263 -0.24 4.10 3.86
N LYS A 264 0.18 2.85 4.09
CA LYS A 264 -0.63 1.66 3.85
C LYS A 264 -1.88 1.64 4.73
N GLU A 265 -1.71 1.92 6.01
CA GLU A 265 -2.82 1.93 6.97
C GLU A 265 -3.86 3.00 6.61
N MET A 266 -3.42 4.23 6.29
CA MET A 266 -4.32 5.28 5.80
C MET A 266 -4.95 4.91 4.45
N TRP A 267 -4.27 4.14 3.60
CA TRP A 267 -4.87 3.64 2.36
C TRP A 267 -5.96 2.61 2.62
N GLU A 268 -5.73 1.64 3.50
CA GLU A 268 -6.69 0.59 3.85
C GLU A 268 -7.88 1.18 4.63
N GLN A 269 -7.62 2.13 5.53
CA GLN A 269 -8.60 2.76 6.43
C GLN A 269 -8.94 4.21 6.06
N HIS A 270 -8.86 4.57 4.78
CA HIS A 270 -9.01 5.96 4.29
C HIS A 270 -10.24 6.72 4.81
N ALA A 271 -11.37 6.03 5.00
CA ALA A 271 -12.60 6.63 5.53
C ALA A 271 -12.42 7.17 6.95
N ALA A 272 -11.62 6.52 7.80
CA ALA A 272 -11.31 6.98 9.16
C ALA A 272 -10.51 8.29 9.20
N TYR A 273 -9.91 8.67 8.06
CA TYR A 273 -9.15 9.89 7.88
C TYR A 273 -9.90 10.93 7.03
N ASN A 274 -11.15 10.67 6.65
CA ASN A 274 -11.93 11.47 5.69
C ASN A 274 -11.20 11.69 4.35
N LEU A 275 -10.59 10.62 3.82
CA LEU A 275 -9.84 10.65 2.55
C LEU A 275 -10.55 9.80 1.49
N LYS A 276 -10.56 10.27 0.24
CA LYS A 276 -10.95 9.49 -0.94
C LYS A 276 -9.70 8.87 -1.58
N LYS A 277 -9.75 7.56 -1.89
CA LYS A 277 -8.65 6.88 -2.59
C LYS A 277 -8.64 7.28 -4.06
N VAL A 278 -7.45 7.61 -4.55
CA VAL A 278 -7.19 7.83 -5.98
C VAL A 278 -6.01 6.98 -6.38
N PHE A 279 -6.27 5.86 -7.06
CA PHE A 279 -5.21 5.06 -7.66
C PHE A 279 -4.90 5.57 -9.06
N ILE A 280 -3.61 5.69 -9.37
CA ILE A 280 -3.10 5.99 -10.71
C ILE A 280 -2.33 4.75 -11.18
N PRO A 281 -2.94 3.88 -12.01
CA PRO A 281 -2.19 2.79 -12.62
C PRO A 281 -1.16 3.32 -13.62
N SER A 282 -0.07 2.59 -13.78
CA SER A 282 1.07 3.02 -14.60
C SER A 282 0.79 3.10 -16.10
N TYR A 283 -0.27 2.42 -16.55
CA TYR A 283 -0.71 2.46 -17.94
C TYR A 283 -1.63 3.64 -18.25
N GLU A 284 -2.16 4.35 -17.24
CA GLU A 284 -2.99 5.55 -17.47
C GLU A 284 -2.16 6.72 -18.00
N TYR A 285 -0.91 6.82 -17.56
CA TYR A 285 0.08 7.72 -18.13
C TYR A 285 1.48 7.09 -18.04
N TYR A 286 2.02 6.74 -19.20
CA TYR A 286 3.38 6.21 -19.32
C TYR A 286 4.24 7.21 -20.12
N PRO A 287 5.09 8.01 -19.45
CA PRO A 287 5.90 9.01 -20.13
C PRO A 287 7.03 8.36 -20.92
N GLY A 288 7.07 8.62 -22.22
CA GLY A 288 8.22 8.30 -23.06
C GLY A 288 7.83 7.81 -24.44
N ASP A 289 8.55 8.32 -25.43
CA ASP A 289 8.74 7.62 -26.68
C ASP A 289 9.59 6.38 -26.38
N GLY A 290 8.99 5.20 -26.51
CA GLY A 290 9.59 3.89 -26.28
C GLY A 290 10.72 3.55 -27.27
N GLU A 291 11.04 2.26 -27.36
CA GLU A 291 12.04 1.76 -28.29
C GLU A 291 11.67 2.12 -29.74
N VAL A 292 12.68 2.35 -30.57
CA VAL A 292 12.47 2.54 -32.01
C VAL A 292 12.01 1.20 -32.56
N ASP A 293 10.82 1.17 -33.17
CA ASP A 293 10.34 0.02 -33.89
C ASP A 293 11.39 -0.35 -34.95
N PRO A 294 11.97 -1.56 -34.88
CA PRO A 294 13.04 -1.96 -35.79
C PRO A 294 12.58 -2.14 -37.23
N GLU A 295 11.29 -2.35 -37.48
CA GLU A 295 10.72 -2.47 -38.83
C GLU A 295 10.32 -1.11 -39.41
N THR A 296 9.70 -0.24 -38.61
CA THR A 296 9.16 1.04 -39.11
C THR A 296 10.07 2.24 -38.87
N GLY A 297 11.10 2.10 -38.03
CA GLY A 297 12.01 3.17 -37.62
C GLY A 297 11.34 4.27 -36.77
N LYS A 298 10.07 4.12 -36.40
CA LYS A 298 9.31 5.09 -35.61
C LYS A 298 9.43 4.77 -34.12
N ARG A 299 9.52 5.83 -33.31
CA ARG A 299 9.45 5.71 -31.85
C ARG A 299 8.04 5.30 -31.43
N ILE A 300 7.94 4.28 -30.58
CA ILE A 300 6.65 3.87 -30.01
C ILE A 300 6.23 4.89 -28.95
N SER A 301 5.39 5.87 -29.31
CA SER A 301 4.78 6.75 -28.31
C SER A 301 3.44 6.19 -27.85
N PHE A 302 3.26 6.01 -26.54
CA PHE A 302 1.97 5.61 -25.98
C PHE A 302 1.04 6.81 -25.78
N PHE A 303 1.55 8.03 -25.94
CA PHE A 303 0.83 9.26 -25.62
C PHE A 303 0.59 10.08 -26.88
N ASP A 304 -0.66 10.45 -27.12
CA ASP A 304 -1.03 11.33 -28.23
C ASP A 304 -1.01 12.79 -27.75
N MET A 305 -0.04 13.56 -28.23
CA MET A 305 0.10 14.99 -27.88
C MET A 305 -1.08 15.86 -28.35
N LYS A 306 -1.82 15.43 -29.37
CA LYS A 306 -2.97 16.18 -29.89
C LYS A 306 -4.19 16.00 -29.01
N THR A 307 -4.44 14.79 -28.52
CA THR A 307 -5.60 14.49 -27.67
C THR A 307 -5.29 14.51 -26.17
N GLY A 308 -4.02 14.39 -25.81
CA GLY A 308 -3.54 14.20 -24.44
C GLY A 308 -3.95 12.87 -23.81
N GLU A 309 -4.33 11.90 -24.65
CA GLU A 309 -4.74 10.56 -24.25
C GLU A 309 -3.56 9.59 -24.32
N THR A 310 -3.57 8.60 -23.43
CA THR A 310 -2.61 7.50 -23.46
C THR A 310 -3.29 6.27 -24.07
N ASN A 311 -2.62 5.59 -25.01
CA ASN A 311 -2.99 4.24 -25.42
C ASN A 311 -2.69 3.26 -24.28
N GLN A 312 -3.62 3.19 -23.34
CA GLN A 312 -3.50 2.42 -22.11
C GLN A 312 -3.26 0.94 -22.37
N LYS A 313 -3.86 0.37 -23.42
CA LYS A 313 -3.68 -1.04 -23.78
C LYS A 313 -2.23 -1.32 -24.20
N ALA A 314 -1.67 -0.50 -25.09
CA ALA A 314 -0.29 -0.65 -25.53
C ALA A 314 0.70 -0.39 -24.38
N ALA A 315 0.45 0.62 -23.55
CA ALA A 315 1.27 0.91 -22.37
C ALA A 315 1.27 -0.25 -21.37
N LEU A 316 0.11 -0.85 -21.11
CA LEU A 316 -0.03 -2.00 -20.21
C LEU A 316 0.77 -3.21 -20.70
N GLU A 317 0.68 -3.54 -21.99
CA GLU A 317 1.43 -4.67 -22.55
C GLU A 317 2.95 -4.41 -22.49
N HIS A 318 3.39 -3.20 -22.80
CA HIS A 318 4.80 -2.83 -22.66
C HIS A 318 5.31 -2.96 -21.20
N ILE A 319 4.51 -2.52 -20.22
CA ILE A 319 4.84 -2.67 -18.80
C ILE A 319 4.94 -4.16 -18.42
N LYS A 320 4.00 -5.00 -18.89
CA LYS A 320 4.04 -6.45 -18.62
C LYS A 320 5.27 -7.13 -19.22
N GLU A 321 5.66 -6.76 -20.44
CA GLU A 321 6.88 -7.28 -21.08
C GLU A 321 8.14 -6.86 -20.33
N ALA A 322 8.27 -5.59 -19.96
CA ALA A 322 9.38 -5.09 -19.15
C ALA A 322 9.43 -5.78 -17.78
N ARG A 323 8.26 -6.03 -17.17
CA ARG A 323 8.13 -6.78 -15.92
C ARG A 323 8.58 -8.24 -16.07
N LYS A 324 8.28 -8.90 -17.19
CA LYS A 324 8.76 -10.26 -17.51
C LYS A 324 10.28 -10.29 -17.72
N LYS A 325 10.87 -9.26 -18.34
CA LYS A 325 12.33 -9.14 -18.43
C LYS A 325 12.95 -8.97 -17.03
N ALA A 326 12.34 -8.13 -16.18
CA ALA A 326 12.78 -7.91 -14.81
C ALA A 326 12.60 -9.12 -13.88
N SER A 327 11.74 -10.10 -14.21
CA SER A 327 11.51 -11.28 -13.39
C SER A 327 12.70 -12.24 -13.31
N GLN A 328 13.76 -12.00 -14.09
CA GLN A 328 15.03 -12.71 -13.96
C GLN A 328 15.73 -12.45 -12.62
N SER A 329 15.40 -11.36 -11.92
CA SER A 329 15.89 -11.07 -10.57
C SER A 329 14.76 -10.65 -9.66
N ARG A 330 14.69 -11.23 -8.46
CA ARG A 330 13.70 -10.90 -7.43
C ARG A 330 13.72 -9.41 -7.07
N GLU A 331 14.91 -8.84 -6.94
CA GLU A 331 15.07 -7.42 -6.60
C GLU A 331 14.63 -6.53 -7.76
N ALA A 332 15.02 -6.87 -8.99
CA ALA A 332 14.64 -6.12 -10.19
C ALA A 332 13.13 -6.15 -10.41
N TYR A 333 12.51 -7.32 -10.28
CA TYR A 333 11.05 -7.48 -10.36
C TYR A 333 10.32 -6.62 -9.33
N THR A 334 10.72 -6.71 -8.06
CA THR A 334 10.08 -5.97 -6.96
C THR A 334 10.19 -4.46 -7.20
N LYS A 335 11.38 -3.96 -7.56
CA LYS A 335 11.59 -2.55 -7.90
C LYS A 335 10.77 -2.11 -9.11
N HIS A 336 10.65 -2.96 -10.12
CA HIS A 336 9.86 -2.67 -11.31
C HIS A 336 8.38 -2.56 -10.97
N VAL A 337 7.82 -3.51 -10.21
CA VAL A 337 6.41 -3.47 -9.78
C VAL A 337 6.12 -2.24 -8.90
N GLN A 338 7.00 -1.92 -7.94
CA GLN A 338 6.85 -0.70 -7.12
C GLN A 338 6.94 0.59 -7.94
N SER A 339 7.77 0.62 -8.98
CA SER A 339 7.91 1.80 -9.85
C SER A 339 6.75 1.95 -10.82
N TYR A 340 6.19 0.80 -11.25
CA TYR A 340 5.14 0.70 -12.25
C TYR A 340 3.98 -0.21 -11.80
N PRO A 341 3.24 0.17 -10.75
CA PRO A 341 2.08 -0.59 -10.29
C PRO A 341 0.93 -0.54 -11.32
N ILE A 342 0.28 -1.67 -11.56
CA ILE A 342 -0.90 -1.79 -12.44
C ILE A 342 -2.19 -2.08 -11.66
N LYS A 343 -2.06 -2.52 -10.40
CA LYS A 343 -3.15 -2.75 -9.44
C LYS A 343 -2.80 -2.09 -8.11
N GLU A 344 -3.80 -1.76 -7.29
CA GLU A 344 -3.60 -1.13 -5.98
C GLU A 344 -2.72 -1.96 -5.04
N SER A 345 -2.89 -3.28 -5.05
CA SER A 345 -2.12 -4.22 -4.22
C SER A 345 -0.61 -4.17 -4.48
N GLU A 346 -0.20 -3.62 -5.63
CA GLU A 346 1.20 -3.50 -6.02
C GLU A 346 1.91 -2.29 -5.42
N ILE A 347 1.16 -1.30 -4.89
CA ILE A 347 1.74 -0.12 -4.22
C ILE A 347 2.42 -0.53 -2.91
N PHE A 348 1.86 -1.51 -2.20
CA PHE A 348 2.30 -1.91 -0.87
C PHE A 348 2.92 -3.30 -0.86
N ILE A 349 3.85 -3.58 -1.77
CA ILE A 349 4.55 -4.87 -1.79
C ILE A 349 5.62 -4.93 -0.71
N LYS A 350 5.64 -6.03 0.04
CA LYS A 350 6.73 -6.36 0.97
C LYS A 350 7.96 -6.84 0.20
N SER A 351 9.07 -6.12 0.31
CA SER A 351 10.34 -6.43 -0.36
C SER A 351 11.28 -7.33 0.46
N LYS A 352 11.17 -7.34 1.80
CA LYS A 352 12.08 -8.01 2.74
C LYS A 352 11.39 -8.97 3.70
N GLY A 353 12.21 -9.78 4.38
CA GLY A 353 11.83 -10.76 5.40
C GLY A 353 11.58 -12.16 4.83
N GLY A 354 11.77 -13.19 5.64
CA GLY A 354 11.44 -14.58 5.34
C GLY A 354 12.39 -15.28 4.36
N ILE A 355 12.59 -16.57 4.59
CA ILE A 355 13.43 -17.44 3.76
C ILE A 355 12.71 -17.89 2.47
N LEU A 356 11.38 -17.89 2.45
CA LEU A 356 10.55 -18.43 1.36
C LEU A 356 10.58 -17.60 0.06
N ASP A 357 10.28 -18.26 -1.07
CA ASP A 357 10.17 -17.62 -2.40
C ASP A 357 9.00 -16.63 -2.44
N ARG A 358 9.34 -15.35 -2.48
CA ARG A 358 8.34 -14.27 -2.44
C ARG A 358 7.66 -13.98 -3.76
N ILE A 359 8.20 -14.43 -4.88
CA ILE A 359 7.47 -14.35 -6.14
C ILE A 359 6.25 -15.28 -6.04
N LYS A 360 6.46 -16.51 -5.56
CA LYS A 360 5.37 -17.46 -5.31
C LYS A 360 4.41 -16.95 -4.24
N LEU A 361 4.90 -16.43 -3.11
CA LEU A 361 4.03 -15.91 -2.04
C LEU A 361 3.20 -14.70 -2.47
N ASN A 362 3.80 -13.74 -3.20
CA ASN A 362 3.06 -12.59 -3.71
C ASN A 362 2.06 -13.01 -4.80
N GLY A 363 2.42 -13.96 -5.67
CA GLY A 363 1.49 -14.56 -6.62
C GLY A 363 0.29 -15.22 -5.93
N GLN A 364 0.53 -15.98 -4.86
CA GLN A 364 -0.53 -16.58 -4.06
C GLN A 364 -1.39 -15.52 -3.36
N LEU A 365 -0.79 -14.44 -2.85
CA LEU A 365 -1.53 -13.35 -2.22
C LEU A 365 -2.44 -12.61 -3.21
N ILE A 366 -1.96 -12.38 -4.43
CA ILE A 366 -2.76 -11.79 -5.51
C ILE A 366 -3.95 -12.69 -5.84
N ARG A 367 -3.74 -14.01 -5.98
CA ARG A 367 -4.84 -14.96 -6.20
C ARG A 367 -5.90 -14.90 -5.11
N ILE A 368 -5.48 -14.91 -3.84
CA ILE A 368 -6.40 -14.80 -2.70
C ILE A 368 -7.18 -13.48 -2.73
N ASN A 369 -6.53 -12.37 -3.04
CA ASN A 369 -7.18 -11.05 -3.11
C ASN A 369 -8.10 -10.89 -4.32
N ASP A 370 -7.83 -11.61 -5.42
CA ASP A 370 -8.70 -11.69 -6.60
C ASP A 370 -9.84 -12.74 -6.39
N GLU A 371 -10.12 -13.14 -5.15
CA GLU A 371 -11.14 -14.13 -4.74
C GLU A 371 -10.98 -15.54 -5.33
N ASP A 372 -9.80 -15.86 -5.88
CA ASP A 372 -9.43 -17.22 -6.30
C ASP A 372 -8.93 -18.03 -5.10
N ILE A 373 -9.86 -18.25 -4.14
CA ILE A 373 -9.64 -19.06 -2.94
C ILE A 373 -10.17 -20.48 -3.23
N PRO A 374 -9.32 -21.51 -3.28
CA PRO A 374 -9.75 -22.86 -3.65
C PRO A 374 -10.77 -23.45 -2.67
N VAL A 375 -10.61 -23.13 -1.37
CA VAL A 375 -11.44 -23.63 -0.27
C VAL A 375 -11.41 -22.62 0.88
N GLU A 376 -12.58 -22.22 1.37
CA GLU A 376 -12.71 -21.41 2.58
C GLU A 376 -12.70 -22.32 3.82
N PRO A 377 -11.82 -22.08 4.81
CA PRO A 377 -11.72 -22.92 6.00
C PRO A 377 -12.91 -22.70 6.95
N LYS A 378 -13.48 -23.79 7.45
CA LYS A 378 -14.46 -23.76 8.55
C LYS A 378 -13.75 -23.59 9.88
N VAL A 379 -14.19 -22.61 10.67
CA VAL A 379 -13.63 -22.31 12.01
C VAL A 379 -14.42 -23.06 13.08
N GLY A 380 -13.73 -23.66 14.05
CA GLY A 380 -14.38 -24.41 15.11
C GLY A 380 -13.47 -25.03 16.15
N ARG A 381 -14.01 -26.01 16.87
CA ARG A 381 -13.33 -26.75 17.94
C ARG A 381 -13.39 -28.25 17.68
N LEU A 382 -12.32 -28.95 18.05
CA LEU A 382 -12.32 -30.42 18.14
C LEU A 382 -12.75 -30.84 19.54
N VAL A 383 -13.80 -31.65 19.62
CA VAL A 383 -14.32 -32.14 20.90
C VAL A 383 -14.33 -33.66 20.93
N TRP A 384 -14.00 -34.19 22.10
CA TRP A 384 -14.09 -35.61 22.38
C TRP A 384 -15.55 -36.06 22.44
N VAL A 385 -15.81 -37.27 21.96
CA VAL A 385 -17.07 -37.98 22.07
C VAL A 385 -16.77 -39.25 22.86
N ASP A 386 -17.10 -39.18 24.14
CA ASP A 386 -16.77 -40.19 25.13
C ASP A 386 -17.95 -41.14 25.32
N ASP A 387 -17.68 -42.42 25.55
CA ASP A 387 -18.71 -43.39 25.95
C ASP A 387 -18.93 -43.34 27.48
N PRO A 388 -20.06 -43.86 28.00
CA PRO A 388 -20.37 -43.80 29.43
C PRO A 388 -19.30 -44.40 30.35
N THR A 389 -18.52 -45.37 29.87
CA THR A 389 -17.42 -45.98 30.64
C THR A 389 -16.26 -45.00 30.76
N THR A 390 -15.94 -44.31 29.67
CA THR A 390 -14.89 -43.29 29.62
C THR A 390 -15.27 -42.08 30.48
N GLU A 391 -16.52 -41.62 30.45
CA GLU A 391 -17.01 -40.53 31.30
C GLU A 391 -16.79 -40.78 32.80
N LYS A 392 -17.04 -42.02 33.26
CA LYS A 392 -16.79 -42.40 34.67
C LYS A 392 -15.31 -42.35 35.05
N LEU A 393 -14.42 -42.68 34.12
CA LEU A 393 -12.96 -42.59 34.34
C LEU A 393 -12.50 -41.13 34.36
N LEU A 394 -13.07 -40.30 33.47
CA LEU A 394 -12.76 -38.87 33.39
C LEU A 394 -13.14 -38.11 34.67
N ALA A 395 -14.20 -38.52 35.38
CA ALA A 395 -14.59 -37.92 36.65
C ALA A 395 -13.53 -38.09 37.77
N ARG A 396 -12.57 -39.00 37.59
CA ARG A 396 -11.48 -39.27 38.54
C ARG A 396 -10.12 -38.73 38.09
N ALA A 397 -10.06 -38.14 36.91
CA ALA A 397 -8.81 -37.59 36.37
C ALA A 397 -8.45 -36.29 37.10
N ARG A 398 -7.15 -36.09 37.35
CA ARG A 398 -6.61 -34.97 38.12
C ARG A 398 -6.42 -33.71 37.29
N ASP A 399 -6.03 -33.88 36.04
CA ASP A 399 -5.69 -32.80 35.11
C ASP A 399 -6.17 -33.13 33.67
N ASN A 400 -6.06 -32.18 32.75
CA ASN A 400 -6.53 -32.36 31.38
C ASN A 400 -5.64 -33.35 30.58
N LYS A 401 -4.36 -33.50 30.95
CA LYS A 401 -3.43 -34.47 30.39
C LYS A 401 -3.84 -35.90 30.74
N GLU A 402 -4.20 -36.18 31.98
CA GLU A 402 -4.72 -37.48 32.41
C GLU A 402 -6.06 -37.78 31.73
N ARG A 403 -6.92 -36.78 31.55
CA ARG A 403 -8.16 -36.92 30.75
C ARG A 403 -7.85 -37.29 29.30
N THR A 404 -6.87 -36.63 28.70
CA THR A 404 -6.43 -36.90 27.32
C THR A 404 -5.85 -38.30 27.20
N MET A 405 -4.99 -38.71 28.13
CA MET A 405 -4.44 -40.07 28.19
C MET A 405 -5.53 -41.15 28.27
N ILE A 406 -6.55 -40.94 29.13
CA ILE A 406 -7.69 -41.85 29.24
C ILE A 406 -8.43 -41.95 27.90
N ARG A 407 -8.72 -40.82 27.27
CA ARG A 407 -9.44 -40.73 25.97
C ARG A 407 -8.68 -41.41 24.84
N VAL A 408 -7.36 -41.19 24.76
CA VAL A 408 -6.49 -41.85 23.78
C VAL A 408 -6.48 -43.36 24.01
N THR A 409 -6.32 -43.80 25.26
CA THR A 409 -6.28 -45.23 25.62
C THR A 409 -7.61 -45.93 25.36
N LYS A 410 -8.74 -45.25 25.59
CA LYS A 410 -10.09 -45.76 25.33
C LYS A 410 -10.55 -45.59 23.90
N ARG A 411 -9.74 -44.95 23.04
CA ARG A 411 -10.05 -44.67 21.63
C ARG A 411 -11.33 -43.85 21.48
N SER A 412 -11.51 -42.85 22.33
CA SER A 412 -12.60 -41.86 22.22
C SER A 412 -12.61 -41.26 20.81
N LYS A 413 -13.81 -41.05 20.27
CA LYS A 413 -13.96 -40.40 18.95
C LYS A 413 -13.80 -38.89 19.09
N ILE A 414 -13.50 -38.22 17.98
CA ILE A 414 -13.42 -36.77 17.92
C ILE A 414 -14.39 -36.28 16.86
N LYS A 415 -15.10 -35.20 17.16
CA LYS A 415 -15.92 -34.47 16.18
C LYS A 415 -15.47 -33.01 16.10
N PHE A 416 -15.57 -32.46 14.90
CA PHE A 416 -15.46 -31.03 14.68
C PHE A 416 -16.82 -30.38 14.91
N ILE A 417 -16.85 -29.30 15.68
CA ILE A 417 -18.02 -28.44 15.86
C ILE A 417 -17.64 -27.04 15.37
N GLU A 418 -18.45 -26.47 14.47
CA GLU A 418 -18.29 -25.09 14.02
C GLU A 418 -18.50 -24.12 15.19
N ASP A 419 -17.55 -23.22 15.36
CA ASP A 419 -17.52 -22.23 16.45
C ASP A 419 -16.69 -21.02 15.96
N PRO A 420 -17.29 -19.83 15.82
CA PRO A 420 -16.59 -18.63 15.36
C PRO A 420 -15.39 -18.23 16.24
N GLU A 421 -15.39 -18.61 17.52
CA GLU A 421 -14.30 -18.37 18.46
C GLU A 421 -13.31 -19.54 18.55
N GLY A 422 -13.49 -20.55 17.70
CA GLY A 422 -12.62 -21.72 17.64
C GLY A 422 -11.24 -21.42 17.07
N THR A 423 -10.24 -22.21 17.48
CA THR A 423 -8.85 -22.11 17.04
C THR A 423 -8.46 -23.17 16.01
N VAL A 424 -9.40 -24.07 15.68
CA VAL A 424 -9.22 -25.13 14.69
C VAL A 424 -9.87 -24.72 13.38
N HIS A 425 -9.11 -24.81 12.30
CA HIS A 425 -9.56 -24.51 10.95
C HIS A 425 -9.56 -25.80 10.12
N VAL A 426 -10.69 -26.12 9.49
CA VAL A 426 -10.86 -27.33 8.66
C VAL A 426 -11.26 -26.93 7.25
N CYS A 427 -10.40 -27.25 6.28
CA CYS A 427 -10.66 -27.02 4.86
C CYS A 427 -11.32 -28.26 4.21
N ALA A 428 -10.87 -29.47 4.58
CA ALA A 428 -11.40 -30.72 4.02
C ALA A 428 -11.46 -31.82 5.07
N LYS A 429 -12.47 -32.70 4.97
CA LYS A 429 -12.64 -33.82 5.90
C LYS A 429 -11.48 -34.83 5.81
N PRO A 430 -11.11 -35.50 6.92
CA PRO A 430 -10.10 -36.57 6.94
C PRO A 430 -10.37 -37.66 5.91
N ILE A 431 -9.30 -38.22 5.31
CA ILE A 431 -9.41 -39.39 4.42
C ILE A 431 -8.60 -40.59 4.88
N ASN A 432 -7.60 -40.41 5.75
CA ASN A 432 -6.83 -41.52 6.29
C ASN A 432 -7.71 -42.48 7.09
N HIS A 433 -7.48 -43.79 6.92
CA HIS A 433 -8.06 -44.84 7.76
C HIS A 433 -7.07 -46.01 7.91
N ASP A 434 -7.27 -46.85 8.93
CA ASP A 434 -6.28 -47.88 9.30
C ASP A 434 -6.02 -48.94 8.23
N LYS A 435 -6.93 -49.11 7.27
CA LYS A 435 -6.77 -50.05 6.15
C LYS A 435 -5.97 -49.49 4.96
N MET A 436 -5.56 -48.22 4.99
CA MET A 436 -4.77 -47.61 3.93
C MET A 436 -3.29 -47.97 4.10
N GLU A 437 -2.67 -48.44 3.02
CA GLU A 437 -1.22 -48.68 2.98
C GLU A 437 -0.44 -47.36 2.99
N TYR A 438 -0.96 -46.35 2.29
CA TYR A 438 -0.41 -44.99 2.28
C TYR A 438 -1.41 -43.99 2.88
N LYS A 439 -0.95 -43.22 3.86
CA LYS A 439 -1.71 -42.16 4.53
C LYS A 439 -1.40 -40.79 3.91
N PRO A 440 -2.26 -40.26 3.01
CA PRO A 440 -2.00 -38.97 2.34
C PRO A 440 -2.12 -37.75 3.25
N ASP A 441 -2.90 -37.81 4.35
CA ASP A 441 -2.91 -36.74 5.35
C ASP A 441 -1.70 -36.89 6.27
N ILE A 442 -0.77 -35.93 6.18
CA ILE A 442 0.45 -35.88 6.98
C ILE A 442 0.46 -34.61 7.84
N GLY A 443 1.06 -34.69 9.03
CA GLY A 443 1.06 -33.61 10.00
C GLY A 443 2.42 -32.95 10.21
N GLY A 444 2.41 -31.67 10.57
CA GLY A 444 3.59 -30.93 11.05
C GLY A 444 3.22 -30.06 12.24
N VAL A 445 4.15 -29.92 13.20
CA VAL A 445 3.96 -29.15 14.43
C VAL A 445 5.16 -28.24 14.69
N ASP A 446 4.88 -26.94 14.80
CA ASP A 446 5.79 -25.92 15.30
C ASP A 446 5.30 -25.47 16.68
N SER A 447 5.94 -26.00 17.72
CA SER A 447 5.55 -25.83 19.12
C SER A 447 6.28 -24.65 19.77
N TYR A 448 5.87 -24.32 20.98
CA TYR A 448 6.59 -23.43 21.90
C TYR A 448 6.87 -24.18 23.21
N ASP A 449 7.91 -23.73 23.92
CA ASP A 449 8.37 -24.29 25.21
C ASP A 449 8.56 -23.20 26.28
N ASP A 450 8.56 -21.91 25.91
CA ASP A 450 8.90 -20.82 26.82
C ASP A 450 7.65 -20.36 27.60
N GLU A 451 7.79 -20.16 28.93
CA GLU A 451 6.73 -19.64 29.79
C GLU A 451 6.26 -18.25 29.34
N VAL A 452 4.97 -17.96 29.52
CA VAL A 452 4.36 -16.73 29.03
C VAL A 452 4.68 -15.56 29.95
N ASN A 453 5.55 -14.65 29.49
CA ASN A 453 5.64 -13.31 30.07
C ASN A 453 4.68 -12.38 29.31
N PHE A 454 3.52 -12.05 29.92
CA PHE A 454 2.44 -11.31 29.25
C PHE A 454 2.78 -9.84 28.93
N GLU A 455 3.88 -9.32 29.49
CA GLU A 455 4.27 -7.91 29.43
C GLU A 455 5.22 -7.56 28.27
N GLU A 456 5.89 -8.53 27.63
CA GLU A 456 6.85 -8.26 26.55
C GLU A 456 6.32 -8.58 25.14
N ASN A 457 6.60 -7.67 24.19
CA ASN A 457 6.16 -7.65 22.79
C ASN A 457 6.67 -8.82 21.91
N GLY A 458 6.24 -10.06 22.19
CA GLY A 458 6.67 -11.25 21.45
C GLY A 458 5.66 -12.40 21.44
N LYS A 459 4.42 -12.17 20.96
CA LYS A 459 3.36 -13.19 20.98
C LYS A 459 3.43 -14.18 19.80
N SER A 460 4.45 -15.06 19.73
CA SER A 460 4.44 -16.20 18.78
C SER A 460 3.39 -17.24 19.17
N PHE A 461 2.57 -17.71 18.23
CA PHE A 461 1.60 -18.79 18.43
C PHE A 461 2.24 -20.15 18.19
N GLY A 462 1.71 -21.21 18.80
CA GLY A 462 1.93 -22.58 18.35
C GLY A 462 1.11 -22.85 17.09
N ALA A 463 1.64 -23.70 16.21
CA ALA A 463 0.95 -24.08 14.98
C ALA A 463 1.09 -25.58 14.71
N SER A 464 -0.05 -26.23 14.46
CA SER A 464 -0.12 -27.61 14.00
C SER A 464 -0.92 -27.67 12.72
N MET A 465 -0.44 -28.37 11.70
CA MET A 465 -1.05 -28.38 10.37
C MET A 465 -1.12 -29.80 9.82
N ILE A 466 -2.24 -30.12 9.16
CA ILE A 466 -2.39 -31.31 8.33
C ILE A 466 -2.30 -30.89 6.86
N TYR A 467 -1.35 -31.47 6.15
CA TYR A 467 -1.17 -31.30 4.71
C TYR A 467 -1.59 -32.58 4.00
N ARG A 468 -2.39 -32.44 2.94
CA ARG A 468 -2.81 -33.60 2.14
C ARG A 468 -1.94 -33.73 0.90
N CYS A 469 -1.16 -34.81 0.86
CA CYS A 469 -0.43 -35.24 -0.33
C CYS A 469 -1.39 -35.76 -1.41
N TYR A 470 -0.87 -36.01 -2.61
CA TYR A 470 -1.65 -36.63 -3.68
C TYR A 470 -2.28 -37.96 -3.21
N ALA A 471 -3.60 -38.06 -3.34
CA ALA A 471 -4.40 -39.17 -2.83
C ALA A 471 -5.16 -39.91 -3.95
N GLY A 472 -4.65 -39.84 -5.18
CA GLY A 472 -5.23 -40.49 -6.35
C GLY A 472 -6.15 -39.58 -7.19
N PRO A 473 -6.53 -40.03 -8.39
CA PRO A 473 -7.20 -39.20 -9.39
C PRO A 473 -8.64 -38.82 -9.03
N SER A 474 -9.29 -39.56 -8.11
CA SER A 474 -10.65 -39.27 -7.65
C SER A 474 -10.70 -38.22 -6.54
N GLN A 475 -9.57 -37.90 -5.90
CA GLN A 475 -9.50 -36.90 -4.84
C GLN A 475 -9.24 -35.52 -5.43
N LYS A 476 -10.20 -34.61 -5.28
CA LYS A 476 -10.08 -33.21 -5.76
C LYS A 476 -9.36 -32.29 -4.80
N HIS A 477 -9.09 -32.78 -3.59
CA HIS A 477 -8.54 -32.01 -2.50
C HIS A 477 -7.16 -32.58 -2.17
N TYR A 478 -6.08 -32.05 -2.77
CA TYR A 478 -4.70 -32.47 -2.50
C TYR A 478 -3.72 -31.34 -2.82
N ASN A 479 -2.47 -31.46 -2.35
CA ASN A 479 -1.40 -30.47 -2.46
C ASN A 479 -1.69 -29.13 -1.75
N TYR A 480 -2.43 -29.18 -0.64
CA TYR A 480 -2.65 -28.01 0.22
C TYR A 480 -2.97 -28.40 1.67
N PRO A 481 -2.90 -27.45 2.63
CA PRO A 481 -3.30 -27.68 4.02
C PRO A 481 -4.80 -27.96 4.19
N VAL A 482 -5.15 -29.13 4.73
CA VAL A 482 -6.56 -29.54 4.91
C VAL A 482 -7.12 -29.23 6.30
N ALA A 483 -6.25 -28.98 7.27
CA ALA A 483 -6.61 -28.40 8.55
C ALA A 483 -5.39 -27.78 9.24
N TYR A 484 -5.64 -26.85 10.16
CA TYR A 484 -4.61 -26.34 11.06
C TYR A 484 -5.20 -25.87 12.39
N VAL A 485 -4.37 -25.90 13.42
CA VAL A 485 -4.59 -25.28 14.73
C VAL A 485 -3.58 -24.16 14.84
N LYS A 486 -4.05 -22.97 15.22
CA LYS A 486 -3.20 -21.82 15.51
C LYS A 486 -3.69 -21.17 16.79
N GLU A 487 -3.02 -21.45 17.88
CA GLU A 487 -3.36 -20.91 19.18
C GLU A 487 -2.13 -20.83 20.07
N ARG A 488 -2.31 -20.18 21.22
CA ARG A 488 -1.28 -20.06 22.24
C ARG A 488 -1.93 -20.47 23.54
N GLY A 489 -1.49 -21.60 24.08
CA GLY A 489 -1.79 -22.01 25.44
C GLY A 489 -0.88 -21.29 26.45
N ASP A 490 -0.76 -21.90 27.63
CA ASP A 490 -0.08 -21.34 28.80
C ASP A 490 1.36 -21.86 28.99
N SER A 491 1.85 -22.69 28.06
CA SER A 491 3.14 -23.40 28.12
C SER A 491 3.26 -24.35 29.32
N SER A 492 2.15 -24.69 29.97
CA SER A 492 2.15 -25.66 31.06
C SER A 492 2.28 -27.09 30.52
N ASN A 493 2.53 -28.04 31.43
CA ASN A 493 2.46 -29.46 31.08
C ASN A 493 1.02 -29.92 30.73
N ASP A 494 0.01 -29.06 30.89
CA ASP A 494 -1.41 -29.33 30.63
C ASP A 494 -2.02 -28.42 29.53
N ASP A 495 -1.15 -27.94 28.65
CA ASP A 495 -1.46 -26.90 27.68
C ASP A 495 -2.53 -27.32 26.64
N VAL A 496 -3.47 -26.40 26.39
CA VAL A 496 -4.60 -26.57 25.45
C VAL A 496 -4.15 -26.79 24.00
N PHE A 497 -3.07 -26.14 23.56
CA PHE A 497 -2.47 -26.34 22.24
C PHE A 497 -1.95 -27.76 22.07
N TYR A 498 -1.35 -28.33 23.13
CA TYR A 498 -0.86 -29.70 23.08
C TYR A 498 -2.03 -30.69 22.96
N GLU A 499 -3.10 -30.48 23.74
CA GLU A 499 -4.32 -31.29 23.61
C GLU A 499 -4.93 -31.18 22.21
N ASN A 500 -5.12 -29.96 21.69
CA ASN A 500 -5.72 -29.75 20.38
C ASN A 500 -4.85 -30.29 19.24
N THR A 501 -3.54 -30.30 19.40
CA THR A 501 -2.61 -30.96 18.48
C THR A 501 -2.79 -32.49 18.49
N VAL A 502 -2.92 -33.11 19.67
CA VAL A 502 -3.25 -34.54 19.79
C VAL A 502 -4.62 -34.86 19.18
N LYS A 503 -5.63 -34.02 19.45
CA LYS A 503 -6.96 -34.17 18.85
C LYS A 503 -6.90 -34.09 17.33
N LEU A 504 -6.15 -33.13 16.78
CA LEU A 504 -5.98 -32.96 15.34
C LEU A 504 -5.34 -34.20 14.71
N ALA A 505 -4.28 -34.73 15.32
CA ALA A 505 -3.60 -35.93 14.86
C ALA A 505 -4.51 -37.17 14.84
N ILE A 506 -5.34 -37.32 15.88
CA ILE A 506 -6.32 -38.42 15.97
C ILE A 506 -7.45 -38.24 14.95
N TYR A 507 -8.00 -37.03 14.85
CA TYR A 507 -9.11 -36.73 13.95
C TYR A 507 -8.75 -36.97 12.49
N TYR A 508 -7.53 -36.62 12.08
CA TYR A 508 -7.01 -36.89 10.74
C TYR A 508 -6.31 -38.25 10.59
N ASN A 509 -6.18 -39.03 11.66
CA ASN A 509 -5.36 -40.25 11.71
C ASN A 509 -3.98 -40.04 11.04
N ALA A 510 -3.32 -38.94 11.39
CA ALA A 510 -2.09 -38.47 10.75
C ALA A 510 -0.92 -38.53 11.73
N GLU A 511 0.25 -38.88 11.21
CA GLU A 511 1.51 -38.76 11.95
C GLU A 511 2.01 -37.32 11.87
N MET A 512 2.38 -36.77 13.02
CA MET A 512 2.80 -35.39 13.20
C MET A 512 4.33 -35.31 13.26
N LEU A 513 4.94 -34.61 12.30
CA LEU A 513 6.36 -34.27 12.35
C LEU A 513 6.57 -33.08 13.29
N ILE A 514 7.22 -33.34 14.42
CA ILE A 514 7.44 -32.36 15.47
C ILE A 514 8.85 -31.75 15.34
N GLU A 515 8.95 -30.44 15.50
CA GLU A 515 10.23 -29.74 15.65
C GLU A 515 10.93 -30.15 16.96
N TYR A 516 12.01 -30.93 16.86
CA TYR A 516 12.67 -31.56 18.01
C TYR A 516 13.47 -30.57 18.88
N SER A 517 13.55 -29.28 18.53
CA SER A 517 14.06 -28.26 19.46
C SER A 517 13.07 -27.89 20.56
N LYS A 518 11.82 -28.36 20.48
CA LYS A 518 10.74 -28.10 21.43
C LYS A 518 10.25 -29.41 22.05
N THR A 519 10.68 -29.71 23.27
CA THR A 519 10.54 -31.05 23.87
C THR A 519 9.24 -31.23 24.66
N ALA A 520 8.59 -30.14 25.09
CA ALA A 520 7.38 -30.22 25.92
C ALA A 520 6.23 -30.95 25.20
N ILE A 521 5.99 -30.64 23.92
CA ILE A 521 4.99 -31.32 23.10
C ILE A 521 5.30 -32.81 22.91
N VAL A 522 6.58 -33.18 22.79
CA VAL A 522 7.00 -34.60 22.66
C VAL A 522 6.68 -35.35 23.94
N THR A 523 6.96 -34.74 25.11
CA THR A 523 6.60 -35.30 26.41
C THR A 523 5.10 -35.44 26.56
N TYR A 524 4.31 -34.44 26.13
CA TYR A 524 2.86 -34.50 26.19
C TYR A 524 2.28 -35.66 25.38
N PHE A 525 2.78 -35.90 24.16
CA PHE A 525 2.36 -37.05 23.34
C PHE A 525 2.66 -38.39 24.03
N LYS A 526 3.82 -38.53 24.69
CA LYS A 526 4.21 -39.74 25.43
C LYS A 526 3.34 -39.94 26.68
N ASP A 527 3.17 -38.90 27.47
CA ASP A 527 2.33 -38.94 28.68
C ASP A 527 0.87 -39.30 28.35
N CYS A 528 0.39 -38.84 27.19
CA CYS A 528 -0.95 -39.15 26.70
C CYS A 528 -1.07 -40.51 25.99
N ARG A 529 0.00 -41.31 25.89
CA ARG A 529 0.06 -42.57 25.13
C ARG A 529 -0.34 -42.41 23.64
N ALA A 530 0.03 -41.26 23.07
CA ALA A 530 -0.28 -40.86 21.70
C ALA A 530 0.92 -41.03 20.75
N GLU A 531 1.94 -41.80 21.13
CA GLU A 531 3.21 -41.94 20.39
C GLU A 531 3.02 -42.45 18.95
N LYS A 532 1.99 -43.26 18.71
CA LYS A 532 1.63 -43.74 17.36
C LYS A 532 1.30 -42.62 16.37
N TYR A 533 1.04 -41.41 16.85
CA TYR A 533 0.78 -40.23 16.04
C TYR A 533 2.00 -39.32 15.91
N MET A 534 3.15 -39.67 16.50
CA MET A 534 4.40 -38.96 16.26
C MET A 534 5.11 -39.55 15.05
N ARG A 535 5.55 -38.69 14.12
CA ARG A 535 6.33 -39.12 12.96
C ARG A 535 7.76 -39.50 13.42
N PRO A 536 8.23 -40.72 13.12
CA PRO A 536 9.63 -41.07 13.32
C PRO A 536 10.52 -40.11 12.54
N ARG A 537 11.72 -39.89 13.05
CA ARG A 537 12.66 -38.98 12.41
C ARG A 537 12.86 -39.36 10.93
N PRO A 538 12.66 -38.43 9.99
CA PRO A 538 12.90 -38.71 8.58
C PRO A 538 14.39 -38.93 8.32
N ASP A 539 14.72 -39.90 7.48
CA ASP A 539 16.07 -40.07 6.96
C ASP A 539 16.33 -39.01 5.88
N LEU A 540 17.29 -38.12 6.17
CA LEU A 540 17.68 -37.01 5.32
C LEU A 540 19.19 -37.04 5.02
N GLU A 541 19.89 -38.16 5.26
CA GLU A 541 21.35 -38.23 5.07
C GLU A 541 21.76 -37.88 3.64
N ALA A 542 21.01 -38.38 2.65
CA ALA A 542 21.26 -38.09 1.23
C ALA A 542 21.21 -36.58 0.89
N VAL A 543 20.48 -35.79 1.67
CA VAL A 543 20.26 -34.35 1.43
C VAL A 543 21.14 -33.48 2.33
N LEU A 544 21.38 -33.92 3.58
CA LEU A 544 22.01 -33.10 4.61
C LEU A 544 23.44 -33.51 4.97
N GLY A 545 23.80 -34.75 4.63
CA GLY A 545 24.97 -35.45 5.14
C GLY A 545 24.66 -36.21 6.44
N PRO A 546 25.63 -37.01 6.93
CA PRO A 546 25.45 -37.86 8.10
C PRO A 546 25.12 -37.04 9.36
N THR A 547 24.21 -37.56 10.18
CA THR A 547 23.71 -36.88 11.38
C THR A 547 24.09 -37.62 12.66
N LYS A 548 24.52 -36.87 13.69
CA LYS A 548 24.82 -37.43 15.03
C LYS A 548 23.61 -37.43 15.98
N SER A 549 22.47 -36.91 15.55
CA SER A 549 21.32 -36.76 16.45
C SER A 549 20.67 -38.13 16.71
N ARG A 550 20.29 -38.37 17.97
CA ARG A 550 19.79 -39.67 18.48
C ARG A 550 18.29 -39.67 18.76
N ASN A 551 17.58 -38.62 18.35
CA ASN A 551 16.15 -38.52 18.58
C ASN A 551 15.37 -39.53 17.70
N GLU A 552 14.45 -40.25 18.34
CA GLU A 552 13.59 -41.26 17.67
C GLU A 552 12.47 -40.59 16.86
N TYR A 553 11.85 -39.55 17.41
CA TYR A 553 10.73 -38.81 16.80
C TYR A 553 11.13 -37.38 16.46
N GLY A 554 10.47 -36.83 15.44
CA GLY A 554 10.63 -35.43 15.03
C GLY A 554 11.97 -35.12 14.34
N GLN A 555 12.14 -33.87 13.95
CA GLN A 555 13.37 -33.37 13.32
C GLN A 555 13.73 -32.02 13.91
N ARG A 556 15.01 -31.80 14.24
CA ARG A 556 15.50 -30.46 14.60
C ARG A 556 15.89 -29.74 13.32
N VAL A 557 15.17 -28.69 12.93
CA VAL A 557 15.42 -28.01 11.66
C VAL A 557 16.51 -26.94 11.84
N THR A 558 17.73 -27.26 11.41
CA THR A 558 18.89 -26.37 11.34
C THR A 558 18.73 -25.29 10.27
N ILE A 559 19.55 -24.24 10.34
CA ILE A 559 19.58 -23.16 9.32
C ILE A 559 19.86 -23.73 7.90
N LYS A 560 20.70 -24.78 7.80
CA LYS A 560 21.01 -25.43 6.51
C LYS A 560 19.77 -26.12 5.92
N GLU A 561 19.01 -26.82 6.75
CA GLU A 561 17.73 -27.45 6.36
C GLU A 561 16.68 -26.41 5.97
N LYS A 562 16.56 -25.33 6.76
CA LYS A 562 15.68 -24.20 6.42
C LYS A 562 16.02 -23.63 5.04
N ARG A 563 17.31 -23.52 4.70
CA ARG A 563 17.77 -23.02 3.39
C ARG A 563 17.47 -23.96 2.22
N LEU A 564 17.39 -25.27 2.44
CA LEU A 564 17.08 -26.26 1.41
C LEU A 564 15.62 -26.20 0.96
N ILE A 565 14.70 -25.98 1.90
CA ILE A 565 13.25 -25.86 1.63
C ILE A 565 12.94 -24.57 0.83
N THR A 566 13.86 -23.61 0.85
CA THR A 566 13.62 -22.24 0.36
C THR A 566 14.30 -21.88 -0.95
N ARG A 567 15.14 -22.77 -1.47
CA ARG A 567 15.64 -22.68 -2.84
C ARG A 567 14.57 -23.19 -3.79
#